data_AF-A0A938RTH9-F1
#
_entry.id   AF-A0A938RTH9-F1
#
_cell.length_a   1.000
_cell.length_b   1.000
_cell.length_c   1.000
_cell.angle_alpha   90.00
_cell.angle_beta   90.00
_cell.angle_gamma   90.00
#
_symmetry.space_group_name_H-M   'P 1'
#
loop_
_entity.id
_entity.type
_entity.pdbx_description
1 polymer ?
#
loop_
_entity_poly.entity_id
_entity_poly.type
_entity_poly.pdbx_seq_one_letter_code
_entity_poly.pdbx_strand_id
1 'polypeptide(L)'
;MNEIDVTRLPKHIAIIMDGNGRWAAQHAMGRILGHKKGAESVQMAVRTCRRIGIRYLTLYAFSMENWLRPKEEVTALLNLLREYLENEVQQMMDQDIRLVAIGNLESLGEPIHRRLNEVSEKTSGNQGMILSLALSYGGRDEIVSAVRRMVSDGLAGKITPDEVTKERYAQYLYTAGIPDPDLLIRTGGEYRISNFLLWQMAYTEFY
;
A
#
# COMPACT_ATOMS: atom_id res chain seq x y z
N MET A 1 -12.90 -23.17 6.01
CA MET A 1 -11.54 -23.25 5.43
C MET A 1 -11.41 -24.36 4.38
N ASN A 2 -12.39 -25.26 4.23
CA ASN A 2 -12.38 -26.37 3.26
C ASN A 2 -12.82 -26.00 1.83
N GLU A 3 -12.88 -24.71 1.45
CA GLU A 3 -13.32 -24.27 0.12
C GLU A 3 -12.25 -23.50 -0.67
N ILE A 4 -11.06 -23.26 -0.08
CA ILE A 4 -9.99 -22.52 -0.75
C ILE A 4 -8.89 -23.50 -1.13
N ASP A 5 -8.62 -23.60 -2.43
CA ASP A 5 -7.46 -24.34 -2.94
C ASP A 5 -6.18 -23.52 -2.70
N VAL A 6 -5.45 -23.88 -1.65
CA VAL A 6 -4.21 -23.21 -1.25
C VAL A 6 -3.10 -23.27 -2.31
N THR A 7 -3.20 -24.17 -3.28
CA THR A 7 -2.22 -24.29 -4.38
C THR A 7 -2.44 -23.26 -5.49
N ARG A 8 -3.59 -22.59 -5.48
CA ARG A 8 -4.00 -21.60 -6.49
C ARG A 8 -4.21 -20.20 -5.91
N LEU A 9 -3.62 -19.91 -4.76
CA LEU A 9 -3.72 -18.60 -4.14
C LEU A 9 -3.02 -17.52 -4.98
N PRO A 10 -3.57 -16.29 -5.00
CA PRO A 10 -2.83 -15.15 -5.53
C PRO A 10 -1.57 -14.96 -4.70
N LYS A 11 -0.44 -14.70 -5.37
CA LYS A 11 0.82 -14.35 -4.72
C LYS A 11 0.71 -12.95 -4.13
N HIS A 12 0.05 -12.05 -4.86
CA HIS A 12 -0.11 -10.67 -4.46
C HIS A 12 -1.58 -10.21 -4.55
N ILE A 13 -2.11 -9.76 -3.42
CA ILE A 13 -3.42 -9.09 -3.33
C ILE A 13 -3.21 -7.60 -3.10
N ALA A 14 -3.89 -6.77 -3.87
CA ALA A 14 -3.99 -5.33 -3.66
C ALA A 14 -5.40 -4.96 -3.19
N ILE A 15 -5.53 -4.07 -2.21
CA ILE A 15 -6.84 -3.69 -1.64
C ILE A 15 -7.02 -2.16 -1.64
N ILE A 16 -8.10 -1.71 -2.28
CA ILE A 16 -8.61 -0.33 -2.17
C ILE A 16 -9.68 -0.31 -1.07
N MET A 17 -9.33 0.28 0.07
CA MET A 17 -10.17 0.32 1.28
C MET A 17 -11.12 1.52 1.26
N ASP A 18 -12.14 1.45 0.41
CA ASP A 18 -13.14 2.50 0.25
C ASP A 18 -14.41 2.21 1.08
N GLY A 19 -15.19 3.24 1.38
CA GLY A 19 -16.47 3.15 2.09
C GLY A 19 -16.46 3.57 3.56
N ASN A 20 -15.30 3.82 4.19
CA ASN A 20 -15.21 4.21 5.62
C ASN A 20 -16.08 5.43 5.97
N GLY A 21 -16.06 6.46 5.11
CA GLY A 21 -16.87 7.67 5.32
C GLY A 21 -18.37 7.42 5.15
N ARG A 22 -18.77 6.55 4.21
CA ARG A 22 -20.18 6.16 4.01
C ARG A 22 -20.69 5.33 5.18
N TRP A 23 -19.88 4.38 5.66
CA TRP A 23 -20.18 3.58 6.84
C TRP A 23 -20.43 4.46 8.08
N ALA A 24 -19.57 5.47 8.30
CA ALA A 24 -19.76 6.41 9.41
C ALA A 24 -21.08 7.20 9.28
N ALA A 25 -21.39 7.72 8.09
CA ALA A 25 -22.62 8.46 7.85
C ALA A 25 -23.89 7.61 8.11
N GLN A 26 -23.87 6.33 7.69
CA GLN A 26 -24.99 5.40 7.92
C GLN A 26 -25.24 5.11 9.40
N HIS A 27 -24.22 5.21 10.25
CA HIS A 27 -24.32 4.96 11.69
C HIS A 27 -24.47 6.25 12.51
N ALA A 28 -24.71 7.40 11.87
CA ALA A 28 -24.73 8.73 12.49
C ALA A 28 -23.44 9.03 13.29
N MET A 29 -22.31 8.49 12.83
CA MET A 29 -20.99 8.65 13.44
C MET A 29 -20.13 9.65 12.68
N GLY A 30 -19.21 10.31 13.38
CA GLY A 30 -18.20 11.14 12.72
C GLY A 30 -17.26 10.30 11.84
N ARG A 31 -16.77 10.89 10.74
CA ARG A 31 -15.87 10.21 9.76
C ARG A 31 -14.64 9.57 10.40
N ILE A 32 -14.11 10.17 11.46
CA ILE A 32 -12.98 9.66 12.25
C ILE A 32 -13.28 8.26 12.83
N LEU A 33 -14.50 8.02 13.32
CA LEU A 33 -14.88 6.72 13.86
C LEU A 33 -15.02 5.67 12.75
N GLY A 34 -15.45 6.08 11.56
CA GLY A 34 -15.39 5.24 10.35
C GLY A 34 -13.96 4.84 9.99
N HIS A 35 -12.99 5.76 10.11
CA HIS A 35 -11.58 5.42 9.88
C HIS A 35 -11.00 4.47 10.92
N LYS A 36 -11.41 4.56 12.19
CA LYS A 36 -11.05 3.57 13.23
C LYS A 36 -11.58 2.17 12.89
N LYS A 37 -12.82 2.06 12.40
CA LYS A 37 -13.36 0.78 11.89
C LYS A 37 -12.65 0.30 10.62
N GLY A 38 -12.19 1.22 9.79
CA GLY A 38 -11.28 0.92 8.69
C GLY A 38 -9.99 0.25 9.18
N ALA A 39 -9.39 0.74 10.26
CA ALA A 39 -8.19 0.14 10.85
C ALA A 39 -8.43 -1.30 11.38
N GLU A 40 -9.58 -1.55 12.01
CA GLU A 40 -9.97 -2.93 12.40
C GLU A 40 -10.06 -3.86 11.18
N SER A 41 -10.64 -3.36 10.08
CA SER A 41 -10.75 -4.09 8.82
C SER A 41 -9.38 -4.38 8.19
N VAL A 42 -8.45 -3.42 8.25
CA VAL A 42 -7.05 -3.59 7.84
C VAL A 42 -6.41 -4.74 8.60
N GLN A 43 -6.49 -4.72 9.94
CA GLN A 43 -5.91 -5.78 10.76
C GLN A 43 -6.53 -7.15 10.43
N MET A 44 -7.83 -7.22 10.17
CA MET A 44 -8.50 -8.45 9.76
C MET A 44 -7.99 -8.96 8.40
N ALA A 45 -7.83 -8.06 7.43
CA ALA A 45 -7.30 -8.40 6.10
C ALA A 45 -5.85 -8.93 6.20
N VAL A 46 -4.98 -8.23 6.94
CA VAL A 46 -3.59 -8.63 7.19
C VAL A 46 -3.53 -10.01 7.86
N ARG A 47 -4.28 -10.21 8.95
CA ARG A 47 -4.34 -11.51 9.65
C ARG A 47 -4.84 -12.63 8.75
N THR A 48 -5.85 -12.36 7.93
CA THR A 48 -6.44 -13.36 7.03
C THR A 48 -5.47 -13.73 5.91
N CYS A 49 -4.89 -12.75 5.22
CA CYS A 49 -3.91 -12.95 4.16
C CYS A 49 -2.72 -13.76 4.67
N ARG A 50 -2.17 -13.39 5.83
CA ARG A 50 -1.09 -14.15 6.47
C ARG A 50 -1.50 -15.57 6.78
N ARG A 51 -2.67 -15.78 7.41
CA ARG A 51 -3.15 -17.12 7.81
C ARG A 51 -3.32 -18.05 6.62
N ILE A 52 -3.78 -17.55 5.48
CA ILE A 52 -3.98 -18.38 4.28
C ILE A 52 -2.70 -18.50 3.43
N GLY A 53 -1.63 -17.76 3.74
CA GLY A 53 -0.34 -17.88 3.04
C GLY A 53 -0.14 -16.93 1.86
N ILE A 54 -0.89 -15.81 1.79
CA ILE A 54 -0.62 -14.76 0.81
C ILE A 54 0.75 -14.14 1.07
N ARG A 55 1.57 -14.04 0.02
CA ARG A 55 2.94 -13.58 0.15
C ARG A 55 3.07 -12.06 0.16
N TYR A 56 2.26 -11.36 -0.64
CA TYR A 56 2.28 -9.91 -0.77
C TYR A 56 0.88 -9.35 -0.58
N LEU A 57 0.76 -8.33 0.26
CA LEU A 57 -0.47 -7.58 0.47
C LEU A 57 -0.18 -6.09 0.33
N THR A 58 -0.75 -5.43 -0.69
CA THR A 58 -0.64 -3.98 -0.84
C THR A 58 -1.96 -3.30 -0.46
N LEU A 59 -1.91 -2.39 0.50
CA LEU A 59 -3.08 -1.66 0.98
C LEU A 59 -3.04 -0.20 0.53
N TYR A 60 -4.11 0.29 -0.10
CA TYR A 60 -4.23 1.70 -0.46
C TYR A 60 -4.64 2.54 0.75
N ALA A 61 -3.66 2.89 1.58
CA ALA A 61 -3.90 3.50 2.89
C ALA A 61 -4.09 5.02 2.84
N PHE A 62 -3.37 5.73 1.97
CA PHE A 62 -3.51 7.17 1.79
C PHE A 62 -3.12 7.60 0.37
N SER A 63 -4.06 8.14 -0.41
CA SER A 63 -3.79 8.58 -1.79
C SER A 63 -3.30 10.03 -1.89
N MET A 64 -2.68 10.39 -3.01
CA MET A 64 -2.34 11.80 -3.31
C MET A 64 -3.59 12.70 -3.27
N GLU A 65 -4.73 12.23 -3.73
CA GLU A 65 -5.98 12.98 -3.71
C GLU A 65 -6.55 13.13 -2.29
N ASN A 66 -6.08 12.38 -1.29
CA ASN A 66 -6.51 12.56 0.09
C ASN A 66 -6.00 13.87 0.69
N TRP A 67 -4.93 14.47 0.14
CA TRP A 67 -4.49 15.81 0.51
C TRP A 67 -5.49 16.92 0.17
N LEU A 68 -6.44 16.66 -0.74
CA LEU A 68 -7.51 17.60 -1.11
C LEU A 68 -8.67 17.62 -0.10
N ARG A 69 -8.63 16.76 0.92
CA ARG A 69 -9.66 16.71 1.98
C ARG A 69 -9.44 17.81 3.02
N PRO A 70 -10.44 18.10 3.88
CA PRO A 70 -10.27 19.04 4.98
C PRO A 70 -9.06 18.69 5.85
N LYS A 71 -8.33 19.71 6.32
CA LYS A 71 -7.06 19.56 7.05
C LYS A 71 -7.21 18.72 8.31
N GLU A 72 -8.34 18.84 8.99
CA GLU A 72 -8.68 18.07 10.19
C GLU A 72 -8.82 16.57 9.87
N GLU A 73 -9.41 16.22 8.72
CA GLU A 73 -9.53 14.83 8.27
C GLU A 73 -8.16 14.25 7.90
N VAL A 74 -7.34 15.01 7.16
CA VAL A 74 -5.96 14.61 6.84
C VAL A 74 -5.15 14.36 8.11
N THR A 75 -5.22 15.28 9.08
CA THR A 75 -4.51 15.15 10.36
C THR A 75 -4.97 13.91 11.13
N ALA A 76 -6.28 13.62 11.15
CA ALA A 76 -6.82 12.43 11.80
C ALA A 76 -6.33 11.13 11.13
N LEU A 77 -6.29 11.08 9.80
CA LEU A 77 -5.78 9.92 9.05
C LEU A 77 -4.29 9.66 9.35
N LEU A 78 -3.49 10.71 9.36
CA LEU A 78 -2.06 10.63 9.69
C LEU A 78 -1.81 10.19 11.13
N ASN A 79 -2.65 10.63 12.08
CA ASN A 79 -2.60 10.15 13.46
C ASN A 79 -2.96 8.65 13.58
N LEU A 80 -3.97 8.18 12.86
CA LEU A 80 -4.33 6.75 12.83
C LEU A 80 -3.21 5.89 12.25
N LEU A 81 -2.52 6.36 11.20
CA LEU A 81 -1.35 5.69 10.67
C LEU A 81 -0.23 5.59 11.71
N ARG A 82 0.04 6.69 12.44
CA ARG A 82 1.04 6.66 13.53
C ARG A 82 0.66 5.65 14.62
N GLU A 83 -0.58 5.67 15.09
CA GLU A 83 -1.09 4.72 16.10
C GLU A 83 -0.98 3.26 15.61
N TYR A 84 -1.28 2.99 14.34
CA TYR A 84 -1.12 1.67 13.73
C TYR A 84 0.35 1.20 13.76
N LEU A 85 1.30 2.05 13.35
CA LEU A 85 2.73 1.72 13.34
C LEU A 85 3.32 1.57 14.75
N GLU A 86 2.75 2.23 15.75
CA GLU A 86 3.14 2.08 17.15
C GLU A 86 2.67 0.74 17.72
N ASN A 87 1.41 0.38 17.46
CA ASN A 87 0.79 -0.79 18.08
C ASN A 87 1.12 -2.11 17.38
N GLU A 88 1.35 -2.09 16.06
CA GLU A 88 1.45 -3.33 15.28
C GLU A 88 2.88 -3.81 15.07
N VAL A 89 3.91 -3.03 15.42
CA VAL A 89 5.31 -3.41 15.15
C VAL A 89 5.70 -4.74 15.80
N GLN A 90 5.32 -4.96 17.07
CA GLN A 90 5.63 -6.21 17.75
C GLN A 90 4.89 -7.38 17.10
N GLN A 91 3.62 -7.18 16.74
CA GLN A 91 2.84 -8.19 16.04
C GLN A 91 3.44 -8.50 14.66
N MET A 92 3.95 -7.52 13.91
CA MET A 92 4.63 -7.76 12.64
C MET A 92 5.89 -8.62 12.84
N MET A 93 6.68 -8.37 13.88
CA MET A 93 7.83 -9.20 14.22
C MET A 93 7.41 -10.62 14.60
N ASP A 94 6.45 -10.77 15.51
CA ASP A 94 5.98 -12.08 15.99
C ASP A 94 5.34 -12.93 14.88
N GLN A 95 4.82 -12.28 13.84
CA GLN A 95 4.11 -12.92 12.72
C GLN A 95 4.94 -12.97 11.43
N ASP A 96 6.23 -12.66 11.50
CA ASP A 96 7.16 -12.69 10.36
C ASP A 96 6.66 -11.84 9.17
N ILE A 97 6.15 -10.65 9.46
CA ILE A 97 5.66 -9.70 8.47
C ILE A 97 6.72 -8.64 8.21
N ARG A 98 7.13 -8.46 6.95
CA ARG A 98 7.99 -7.37 6.52
C ARG A 98 7.14 -6.19 6.06
N LEU A 99 7.31 -5.03 6.68
CA LEU A 99 6.64 -3.80 6.26
C LEU A 99 7.44 -3.09 5.16
N VAL A 100 6.74 -2.65 4.11
CA VAL A 100 7.27 -1.77 3.07
C VAL A 100 6.28 -0.62 2.89
N ALA A 101 6.77 0.59 2.62
CA ALA A 101 5.95 1.74 2.31
C ALA A 101 6.24 2.22 0.87
N ILE A 102 5.19 2.50 0.10
CA ILE A 102 5.29 2.98 -1.28
C ILE A 102 4.54 4.31 -1.44
N GLY A 103 5.07 5.23 -2.24
CA GLY A 103 4.49 6.56 -2.48
C GLY A 103 5.42 7.71 -2.14
N ASN A 104 4.90 8.93 -2.10
CA ASN A 104 5.67 10.12 -1.73
C ASN A 104 5.76 10.25 -0.20
N LEU A 105 6.66 9.48 0.42
CA LEU A 105 6.71 9.37 1.88
C LEU A 105 7.18 10.65 2.58
N GLU A 106 7.96 11.49 1.91
CA GLU A 106 8.42 12.78 2.44
C GLU A 106 7.24 13.74 2.73
N SER A 107 6.16 13.63 1.97
CA SER A 107 4.97 14.49 2.15
C SER A 107 4.21 14.20 3.45
N LEU A 108 4.43 13.04 4.08
CA LEU A 108 3.74 12.61 5.31
C LEU A 108 4.19 13.39 6.55
N GLY A 109 5.28 14.16 6.43
CA GLY A 109 5.89 14.88 7.53
C GLY A 109 6.87 14.03 8.33
N GLU A 110 7.87 14.70 8.89
CA GLU A 110 9.04 14.08 9.52
C GLU A 110 8.71 13.05 10.63
N PRO A 111 7.75 13.28 11.55
CA PRO A 111 7.45 12.30 12.59
C PRO A 111 6.94 10.96 12.05
N ILE A 112 6.11 10.99 11.02
CA ILE A 112 5.51 9.77 10.42
C ILE A 112 6.53 9.08 9.52
N HIS A 113 7.24 9.85 8.70
CA HIS A 113 8.28 9.33 7.84
C HIS A 113 9.37 8.60 8.64
N ARG A 114 9.85 9.20 9.73
CA ARG A 114 10.83 8.57 10.63
C ARG A 114 10.29 7.26 11.21
N ARG A 115 9.05 7.28 11.72
CA ARG A 115 8.44 6.09 12.32
C ARG A 115 8.26 4.97 11.32
N LEU A 116 7.85 5.28 10.09
CA LEU A 116 7.74 4.31 8.99
C LEU A 116 9.09 3.65 8.70
N ASN A 117 10.16 4.43 8.64
CA ASN A 117 11.51 3.92 8.39
C ASN A 117 11.98 3.01 9.54
N GLU A 118 11.78 3.41 10.80
CA GLU A 118 12.10 2.57 11.97
C GLU A 118 11.40 1.21 11.93
N VAL A 119 10.11 1.17 11.60
CA VAL A 119 9.33 -0.08 11.55
C VAL A 119 9.74 -0.93 10.33
N SER A 120 9.96 -0.30 9.18
CA SER A 120 10.41 -1.01 7.96
C SER A 120 11.80 -1.62 8.15
N GLU A 121 12.71 -0.92 8.84
CA GLU A 121 14.04 -1.43 9.16
C GLU A 121 13.97 -2.59 10.15
N LYS A 122 13.20 -2.44 11.24
CA LYS A 122 13.00 -3.51 12.24
C LYS A 122 12.47 -4.80 11.63
N THR A 123 11.54 -4.68 10.70
CA THR A 123 10.89 -5.82 10.03
C THR A 123 11.61 -6.29 8.76
N SER A 124 12.74 -5.67 8.39
CA SER A 124 13.42 -5.92 7.11
C SER A 124 13.96 -7.35 6.97
N GLY A 125 14.33 -7.99 8.09
CA GLY A 125 14.81 -9.37 8.14
C GLY A 125 13.71 -10.42 7.99
N ASN A 126 12.44 -10.04 8.13
CA ASN A 126 11.31 -10.96 8.09
C ASN A 126 11.15 -11.56 6.70
N GLN A 127 10.91 -12.87 6.67
CA GLN A 127 10.85 -13.67 5.46
C GLN A 127 9.45 -14.21 5.18
N GLY A 128 8.43 -13.81 5.94
CA GLY A 128 7.05 -14.22 5.74
C GLY A 128 6.33 -13.28 4.77
N MET A 129 5.19 -12.73 5.18
CA MET A 129 4.38 -11.88 4.31
C MET A 129 5.00 -10.48 4.17
N ILE A 130 5.02 -9.93 2.96
CA ILE A 130 5.34 -8.51 2.72
C ILE A 130 4.03 -7.72 2.75
N LEU A 131 3.91 -6.83 3.74
CA LEU A 131 2.83 -5.85 3.83
C LEU A 131 3.32 -4.53 3.24
N SER A 132 2.76 -4.15 2.10
CA SER A 132 3.04 -2.87 1.44
C SER A 132 1.94 -1.86 1.76
N LEU A 133 2.29 -0.71 2.33
CA LEU A 133 1.37 0.40 2.56
C LEU A 133 1.60 1.48 1.50
N ALA A 134 0.57 1.73 0.68
CA ALA A 134 0.59 2.83 -0.28
C ALA A 134 0.14 4.13 0.41
N LEU A 135 1.09 5.04 0.61
CA LEU A 135 0.97 6.24 1.43
C LEU A 135 1.40 7.48 0.65
N SER A 136 0.52 8.49 0.62
CA SER A 136 0.64 9.60 -0.33
C SER A 136 0.96 9.09 -1.74
N TYR A 137 0.25 8.03 -2.14
CA TYR A 137 0.51 7.30 -3.36
C TYR A 137 -0.45 7.71 -4.48
N GLY A 138 0.07 7.76 -5.70
CA GLY A 138 -0.69 7.84 -6.95
C GLY A 138 0.14 7.20 -8.05
N GLY A 139 -0.47 6.36 -8.89
CA GLY A 139 0.22 5.61 -9.93
C GLY A 139 0.76 6.52 -11.03
N ARG A 140 0.05 7.61 -11.36
CA ARG A 140 0.58 8.65 -12.25
C ARG A 140 1.82 9.31 -11.67
N ASP A 141 1.80 9.62 -10.37
CA ASP A 141 2.94 10.23 -9.67
C ASP A 141 4.13 9.27 -9.56
N GLU A 142 3.87 7.98 -9.32
CA GLU A 142 4.88 6.92 -9.36
C GLU A 142 5.55 6.85 -10.73
N ILE A 143 4.77 6.83 -11.82
CA ILE A 143 5.29 6.79 -13.19
C ILE A 143 6.20 8.00 -13.48
N VAL A 144 5.75 9.20 -13.12
CA VAL A 144 6.55 10.43 -13.31
C VAL A 144 7.83 10.39 -12.47
N SER A 145 7.75 9.93 -11.22
CA SER A 145 8.91 9.77 -10.34
C SER A 145 9.92 8.76 -10.90
N ALA A 146 9.43 7.61 -11.39
CA ALA A 146 10.24 6.58 -12.03
C ALA A 146 10.99 7.12 -13.25
N VAL A 147 10.30 7.85 -14.14
CA VAL A 147 10.90 8.47 -15.32
C VAL A 147 11.97 9.49 -14.93
N ARG A 148 11.72 10.35 -13.93
CA ARG A 148 12.71 11.33 -13.44
C ARG A 148 13.99 10.64 -12.92
N ARG A 149 13.84 9.55 -12.15
CA ARG A 149 14.97 8.76 -11.66
C ARG A 149 15.75 8.10 -12.80
N MET A 150 15.04 7.52 -13.76
CA MET A 150 15.67 6.88 -14.93
C MET A 150 16.42 7.88 -15.82
N VAL A 151 15.84 9.06 -16.08
CA VAL A 151 16.53 10.13 -16.82
C VAL A 151 17.78 10.60 -16.07
N SER A 152 17.70 10.77 -14.75
CA SER A 152 18.85 11.17 -13.93
C SER A 152 19.98 10.14 -13.99
N ASP A 153 19.65 8.85 -13.93
CA ASP A 153 20.62 7.77 -14.08
C ASP A 153 21.21 7.70 -15.49
N GLY A 154 20.42 8.01 -16.53
CA GLY A 154 20.88 8.09 -17.91
C GLY A 154 21.88 9.23 -18.11
N LEU A 155 21.61 10.41 -17.55
CA LEU A 155 22.54 11.55 -17.54
C LEU A 155 23.82 11.26 -16.74
N ALA A 156 23.73 10.40 -15.73
CA ALA A 156 24.88 9.94 -14.95
C ALA A 156 25.64 8.77 -15.61
N GLY A 157 25.23 8.31 -16.80
CA GLY A 157 25.87 7.21 -17.54
C GLY A 157 25.64 5.81 -16.95
N LYS A 158 24.62 5.63 -16.09
CA LYS A 158 24.31 4.33 -15.45
C LYS A 158 23.35 3.45 -16.27
N ILE A 159 22.68 4.03 -17.27
CA ILE A 159 21.75 3.35 -18.15
C ILE A 159 21.74 4.04 -19.51
N THR A 160 21.63 3.26 -20.58
CA THR A 160 21.47 3.73 -21.96
C THR A 160 20.04 3.49 -22.45
N PRO A 161 19.58 4.23 -23.48
CA PRO A 161 18.22 4.04 -24.02
C PRO A 161 17.91 2.59 -24.43
N ASP A 162 18.88 1.86 -24.98
CA ASP A 162 18.70 0.47 -25.42
C ASP A 162 18.53 -0.53 -24.26
N GLU A 163 18.93 -0.14 -23.04
CA GLU A 163 18.73 -0.95 -21.83
C GLU A 163 17.34 -0.73 -21.20
N VAL A 164 16.52 0.18 -21.74
CA VAL A 164 15.19 0.47 -21.21
C VAL A 164 14.19 -0.59 -21.66
N THR A 165 13.94 -1.56 -20.77
CA THR A 165 12.89 -2.57 -20.91
C THR A 165 11.78 -2.37 -19.88
N LYS A 166 10.68 -3.14 -19.97
CA LYS A 166 9.62 -3.13 -18.94
C LYS A 166 10.17 -3.56 -17.58
N GLU A 167 11.05 -4.56 -17.58
CA GLU A 167 11.70 -5.11 -16.39
C GLU A 167 12.65 -4.08 -15.78
N ARG A 168 13.42 -3.37 -16.61
CA ARG A 168 14.28 -2.29 -16.16
C ARG A 168 13.47 -1.12 -15.61
N TYR A 169 12.38 -0.74 -16.28
CA TYR A 169 11.47 0.30 -15.81
C TYR A 169 10.81 -0.05 -14.47
N ALA A 170 10.43 -1.31 -14.25
CA ALA A 170 9.85 -1.77 -12.99
C ALA A 170 10.79 -1.56 -11.78
N GLN A 171 12.11 -1.58 -11.99
CA GLN A 171 13.09 -1.28 -10.93
C GLN A 171 13.06 0.21 -10.49
N TYR A 172 12.52 1.09 -11.34
CA TYR A 172 12.34 2.51 -11.04
C TYR A 172 10.96 2.83 -10.44
N LEU A 173 10.07 1.85 -10.26
CA LEU A 173 8.79 2.05 -9.56
C LEU A 173 9.00 2.00 -8.03
N TYR A 174 8.02 2.44 -7.26
CA TYR A 174 8.06 2.29 -5.79
C TYR A 174 7.90 0.83 -5.36
N THR A 175 7.31 0.02 -6.23
CA THR A 175 7.04 -1.41 -6.06
C THR A 175 8.20 -2.31 -6.50
N ALA A 176 9.39 -1.77 -6.75
CA ALA A 176 10.56 -2.57 -7.12
C ALA A 176 10.79 -3.72 -6.11
N GLY A 177 10.87 -4.95 -6.61
CA GLY A 177 10.98 -6.17 -5.78
C GLY A 177 9.66 -6.74 -5.24
N ILE A 178 8.53 -6.11 -5.54
CA ILE A 178 7.17 -6.62 -5.29
C ILE A 178 6.58 -7.05 -6.65
N PRO A 179 6.05 -8.29 -6.79
CA PRO A 179 5.42 -8.72 -8.03
C PRO A 179 4.13 -7.95 -8.29
N ASP A 180 3.66 -7.96 -9.53
CA ASP A 180 2.35 -7.40 -9.88
C ASP A 180 1.21 -8.11 -9.11
N PRO A 181 0.12 -7.42 -8.76
CA PRO A 181 -1.00 -8.05 -8.08
C PRO A 181 -1.73 -9.03 -9.00
N ASP A 182 -2.03 -10.21 -8.49
CA ASP A 182 -2.90 -11.17 -9.19
C ASP A 182 -4.37 -10.78 -9.00
N LEU A 183 -4.72 -10.21 -7.83
CA LEU A 183 -6.07 -9.82 -7.46
C LEU A 183 -6.11 -8.40 -6.87
N LEU A 184 -7.01 -7.58 -7.38
CA LEU A 184 -7.41 -6.29 -6.81
C LEU A 184 -8.79 -6.42 -6.18
N ILE A 185 -8.90 -6.06 -4.91
CA ILE A 185 -10.18 -5.99 -4.19
C ILE A 185 -10.51 -4.53 -3.92
N ARG A 186 -11.71 -4.07 -4.31
CA ARG A 186 -12.20 -2.74 -3.91
C ARG A 186 -13.48 -2.83 -3.10
N THR A 187 -13.43 -2.33 -1.87
CA THR A 187 -14.62 -2.25 -1.01
C THR A 187 -15.49 -1.03 -1.34
N GLY A 188 -16.70 -0.99 -0.80
CA GLY A 188 -17.56 0.20 -0.87
C GLY A 188 -18.40 0.36 -2.14
N GLY A 189 -18.38 -0.61 -3.07
CA GLY A 189 -19.32 -0.71 -4.20
C GLY A 189 -18.98 0.15 -5.43
N GLU A 190 -17.75 0.65 -5.52
CA GLU A 190 -17.31 1.56 -6.59
C GLU A 190 -16.46 0.81 -7.62
N TYR A 191 -16.80 0.92 -8.91
CA TYR A 191 -16.07 0.25 -10.00
C TYR A 191 -15.05 1.17 -10.65
N ARG A 192 -13.97 1.48 -9.93
CA ARG A 192 -12.84 2.28 -10.42
C ARG A 192 -11.56 1.94 -9.67
N ILE A 193 -10.40 2.24 -10.26
CA ILE A 193 -9.09 1.99 -9.62
C ILE A 193 -8.53 3.18 -8.85
N SER A 194 -9.04 4.40 -9.09
CA SER A 194 -8.66 5.62 -8.35
C SER A 194 -7.14 5.86 -8.29
N ASN A 195 -6.45 5.78 -9.43
CA ASN A 195 -5.01 6.05 -9.53
C ASN A 195 -4.14 5.08 -8.71
N PHE A 196 -4.66 3.92 -8.30
CA PHE A 196 -3.89 2.89 -7.60
C PHE A 196 -3.16 1.99 -8.60
N LEU A 197 -1.89 1.62 -8.33
CA LEU A 197 -1.10 0.60 -9.03
C LEU A 197 -1.28 0.55 -10.56
N LEU A 198 -1.23 1.70 -11.23
CA LEU A 198 -1.62 1.82 -12.66
C LEU A 198 -0.77 0.96 -13.59
N TRP A 199 0.53 0.84 -13.31
CA TRP A 199 1.44 0.03 -14.12
C TRP A 199 1.28 -1.45 -13.81
N GLN A 200 1.21 -1.77 -12.53
CA GLN A 200 1.26 -3.12 -11.99
C GLN A 200 -0.04 -3.89 -12.28
N MET A 201 -1.17 -3.20 -12.40
CA MET A 201 -2.47 -3.85 -12.57
C MET A 201 -2.83 -4.23 -14.00
N ALA A 202 -1.86 -4.23 -14.93
CA ALA A 202 -2.11 -4.45 -16.35
C ALA A 202 -2.83 -5.77 -16.66
N TYR A 203 -2.64 -6.80 -15.83
CA TYR A 203 -3.24 -8.14 -15.99
C TYR A 203 -3.93 -8.66 -14.73
N THR A 204 -4.28 -7.77 -13.80
CA THR A 204 -4.85 -8.12 -12.49
C THR A 204 -6.34 -8.42 -12.60
N GLU A 205 -6.81 -9.45 -11.90
CA GLU A 205 -8.24 -9.73 -11.75
C GLU A 205 -8.88 -8.78 -10.75
N PHE A 206 -10.11 -8.31 -11.02
CA PHE A 206 -10.81 -7.34 -10.18
C PHE A 206 -12.02 -7.98 -9.47
N TYR A 207 -12.17 -7.68 -8.18
CA TYR A 207 -13.32 -8.05 -7.35
C TYR A 207 -13.91 -6.84 -6.62
#